data_AF-A0A2G2UY73-F1
#
_entry.id   AF-A0A2G2UY73-F1
#
_cell.length_a   1.000
_cell.length_b   1.000
_cell.length_c   1.000
_cell.angle_alpha   90.00
_cell.angle_beta   90.00
_cell.angle_gamma   90.00
#
_symmetry.space_group_name_H-M   'P 1'
#
loop_
_entity.id
_entity.type
_entity.pdbx_description
1 polymer ?
#
loop_
_entity_poly.entity_id
_entity_poly.type
_entity_poly.pdbx_seq_one_letter_code
_entity_poly.pdbx_strand_id
1 'polypeptide(L)'
;MLVESNSPAKALLDLIPVVKITSLVIGTRLSRSTRRVRKGQYKGEYVQENSPEFCEVKVVGKVQQPKESFSRRQPEIPRHSDRNFLECICFSRKFY
;
A
#
# COMPACT_ATOMS: atom_id res chain seq x y z
N MET A 1 -26.33 6.00 9.87
CA MET A 1 -25.77 6.80 8.76
C MET A 1 -24.76 5.91 8.04
N LEU A 2 -25.04 5.50 6.80
CA LEU A 2 -24.13 4.70 6.00
C LEU A 2 -23.35 5.66 5.10
N VAL A 3 -22.05 5.79 5.34
CA VAL A 3 -21.16 6.56 4.47
C VAL A 3 -20.66 5.62 3.39
N GLU A 4 -21.48 5.39 2.37
CA GLU A 4 -21.07 4.65 1.19
C GLU A 4 -20.37 5.62 0.24
N SER A 5 -19.06 5.43 0.03
CA SER A 5 -18.34 6.17 -1.00
C SER A 5 -17.41 5.26 -1.77
N ASN A 6 -17.27 5.53 -3.07
CA ASN A 6 -16.37 4.81 -3.97
C ASN A 6 -14.88 4.98 -3.58
N SER A 7 -14.58 5.88 -2.63
CA SER A 7 -13.23 6.13 -2.11
C SER A 7 -13.20 5.91 -0.58
N PRO A 8 -12.66 4.77 -0.11
CA PRO A 8 -12.55 4.48 1.32
C PRO A 8 -11.87 5.61 2.13
N ALA A 9 -10.94 6.34 1.53
CA ALA A 9 -10.24 7.44 2.19
C ALA A 9 -11.17 8.65 2.44
N LYS A 10 -12.04 8.99 1.47
CA LYS A 10 -13.03 10.05 1.63
C LYS A 10 -14.12 9.65 2.63
N ALA A 11 -14.61 8.42 2.53
CA ALA A 11 -15.59 7.89 3.48
C ALA A 11 -15.08 7.96 4.93
N LEU A 12 -13.79 7.66 5.16
CA LEU A 12 -13.19 7.80 6.49
C LEU A 12 -13.21 9.26 6.97
N LEU A 13 -12.80 10.21 6.13
CA LEU A 13 -12.81 11.64 6.49
C LEU A 13 -14.21 12.16 6.79
N ASP A 14 -15.22 11.75 6.02
CA ASP A 14 -16.62 12.13 6.26
C ASP A 14 -17.17 11.49 7.53
N LEU A 15 -16.72 10.27 7.86
CA LEU A 15 -17.18 9.53 9.03
C LEU A 15 -16.59 10.06 10.34
N ILE A 16 -15.32 10.49 10.36
CA ILE A 16 -14.63 11.01 11.56
C ILE A 16 -15.45 12.04 12.34
N PRO A 17 -15.95 13.15 11.74
CA PRO A 17 -16.72 14.15 12.47
C PRO A 17 -18.12 13.67 12.84
N VAL A 18 -18.73 12.78 12.04
CA VAL A 18 -20.08 12.25 12.28
C VAL A 18 -20.12 11.40 13.55
N VAL A 19 -19.14 10.51 13.72
CA VAL A 19 -19.08 9.60 14.89
C VAL A 19 -18.07 10.03 15.95
N LYS A 20 -17.44 11.20 15.79
CA LYS A 20 -16.43 11.77 16.71
C LYS A 20 -15.28 10.81 17.01
N ILE A 21 -14.68 10.24 15.96
CA ILE A 21 -13.48 9.41 16.10
C ILE A 21 -12.31 10.31 16.54
N THR A 22 -11.67 9.98 17.66
CA THR A 22 -10.50 10.71 18.18
C THR A 22 -9.18 9.98 17.92
N SER A 23 -9.21 8.69 17.60
CA SER A 23 -8.02 7.90 17.27
C SER A 23 -8.33 6.92 16.14
N LEU A 24 -7.53 6.97 15.08
CA LEU A 24 -7.67 6.12 13.90
C LEU A 24 -6.34 5.47 13.54
N VAL A 25 -6.30 4.14 13.56
CA VAL A 25 -5.12 3.36 13.14
C VAL A 25 -5.36 2.76 11.76
N ILE A 26 -4.48 3.06 10.81
CA ILE A 26 -4.57 2.57 9.43
C ILE A 26 -3.41 1.63 9.14
N GLY A 27 -3.72 0.35 8.93
CA GLY A 27 -2.77 -0.64 8.46
C GLY A 27 -2.44 -0.44 6.98
N THR A 28 -1.17 -0.26 6.64
CA THR A 28 -0.70 -0.19 5.25
C THR A 28 0.18 -1.40 4.90
N ARG A 29 0.06 -1.89 3.67
CA ARG A 29 0.96 -2.91 3.13
C ARG A 29 1.98 -2.23 2.24
N LEU A 30 3.23 -2.59 2.43
CA LEU A 30 4.30 -2.09 1.59
C LEU A 30 4.13 -2.69 0.18
N SER A 31 3.84 -1.85 -0.81
CA SER A 31 3.69 -2.30 -2.19
C SER A 31 5.00 -2.92 -2.65
N ARG A 32 4.98 -4.24 -2.94
CA ARG A 32 6.17 -4.97 -3.43
C ARG A 32 6.62 -4.52 -4.83
N SER A 33 5.88 -3.64 -5.50
CA SER A 33 6.25 -3.09 -6.80
C SER A 33 7.15 -1.86 -6.62
N THR A 34 8.44 -2.12 -6.44
CA THR A 34 9.50 -1.10 -6.37
C THR A 34 9.75 -0.37 -7.70
N ARG A 35 8.99 -0.65 -8.78
CA ARG A 35 9.37 -0.17 -10.12
C ARG A 35 8.51 0.93 -10.73
N ARG A 36 7.22 1.08 -10.42
CA ARG A 36 6.36 2.02 -11.18
C ARG A 36 5.14 2.59 -10.46
N VAL A 37 5.26 3.09 -9.23
CA VAL A 37 4.28 4.08 -8.75
C VAL A 37 5.02 5.18 -8.00
N ARG A 38 5.70 6.04 -8.76
CA ARG A 38 5.96 7.41 -8.32
C ARG A 38 4.62 8.14 -8.32
N LYS A 39 4.35 8.87 -7.24
CA LYS A 39 3.50 10.07 -7.21
C LYS A 39 1.97 9.88 -7.05
N GLY A 40 1.55 9.06 -6.09
CA GLY A 40 0.20 9.14 -5.53
C GLY A 40 0.27 8.97 -4.02
N GLN A 41 -0.39 9.84 -3.25
CA GLN A 41 -0.47 9.70 -1.80
C GLN A 41 -1.13 8.36 -1.45
N TYR A 42 -0.53 7.61 -0.53
CA TYR A 42 -1.18 6.39 -0.05
C TYR A 42 -2.47 6.77 0.69
N LYS A 43 -3.50 5.91 0.60
CA LYS A 43 -4.80 6.19 1.26
C LYS A 43 -4.64 6.54 2.76
N GLY A 44 -3.70 5.90 3.45
CA GLY A 44 -3.40 6.20 4.86
C GLY A 44 -2.79 7.57 5.07
N GLU A 45 -1.82 7.97 4.24
CA GLU A 45 -1.19 9.30 4.28
C GLU A 45 -2.23 10.39 3.97
N TYR A 46 -3.06 10.18 2.95
CA TYR A 46 -4.13 11.10 2.60
C TYR A 46 -5.10 11.31 3.77
N VAL A 47 -5.53 10.24 4.44
CA VAL A 47 -6.42 10.38 5.61
C VAL A 47 -5.69 11.07 6.77
N GLN A 48 -4.42 10.78 6.99
CA GLN A 48 -3.62 11.42 8.04
C GLN A 48 -3.47 12.93 7.82
N GLU A 49 -3.20 13.37 6.59
CA GLU A 49 -3.02 14.79 6.26
C GLU A 49 -4.33 15.59 6.27
N ASN A 50 -5.47 14.95 5.97
CA ASN A 50 -6.75 15.64 5.82
C ASN A 50 -7.70 15.43 7.02
N SER A 51 -7.28 14.70 8.05
CA SER A 51 -8.11 14.48 9.23
C SER A 51 -8.22 15.74 10.10
N PRO A 52 -9.35 15.92 10.79
CA PRO A 52 -9.52 17.04 11.70
C PRO A 52 -8.55 16.94 12.89
N GLU A 53 -8.22 18.09 13.47
CA GLU A 53 -7.20 18.22 14.54
C GLU A 53 -7.49 17.36 15.79
N PHE A 54 -8.78 17.09 16.08
CA PHE A 54 -9.18 16.27 17.22
C PHE A 54 -8.98 14.76 17.01
N CYS A 55 -8.61 14.32 15.80
CA CYS A 55 -8.45 12.91 15.44
C CYS A 55 -6.97 12.56 15.20
N GLU A 56 -6.37 11.80 16.12
CA GLU A 56 -5.02 11.27 15.97
C GLU A 56 -5.01 10.10 14.98
N VAL A 57 -4.40 10.29 13.81
CA VAL A 57 -4.24 9.24 12.79
C VAL A 57 -2.84 8.64 12.83
N LYS A 58 -2.76 7.31 13.00
CA LYS A 58 -1.51 6.53 12.98
C LYS A 58 -1.51 5.55 11.81
N VAL A 59 -0.58 5.74 10.87
CA VAL A 59 -0.36 4.81 9.75
C VAL A 59 0.71 3.80 10.14
N VAL A 60 0.38 2.51 10.17
CA VAL A 60 1.28 1.44 10.60
C VAL A 60 1.49 0.46 9.45
N GLY A 61 2.75 0.19 9.09
CA GLY A 61 3.13 -0.75 8.05
C GLY A 61 4.28 -1.65 8.46
N LYS A 62 4.56 -2.71 7.68
CA LYS A 62 5.74 -3.55 7.92
C LYS A 62 7.01 -2.72 7.80
N VAL A 63 7.83 -2.77 8.84
CA VAL A 63 9.19 -2.21 8.85
C VAL A 63 9.99 -2.89 7.74
N GLN A 64 10.36 -2.15 6.71
CA GLN A 64 11.56 -2.50 5.97
C GLN A 64 12.70 -2.20 6.93
N GLN A 65 13.47 -3.22 7.33
CA GLN A 65 14.78 -2.94 7.93
C GLN A 65 15.48 -1.94 7.01
N PRO A 66 16.09 -0.86 7.55
CA PRO A 66 16.92 0.01 6.76
C PRO A 66 17.89 -0.90 6.01
N LYS A 67 17.90 -0.82 4.68
CA LYS A 67 19.08 -1.30 3.96
C LYS A 67 20.17 -0.34 4.37
N GLU A 68 20.87 -0.66 5.44
CA GLU A 68 22.17 -0.05 5.72
C GLU A 68 22.94 -0.14 4.41
N SER A 69 23.30 1.02 3.89
CA SER A 69 24.14 1.18 2.71
C SER A 69 25.56 0.74 3.06
N PHE A 70 25.73 -0.55 3.32
CA PHE A 70 27.04 -1.16 3.29
C PHE A 70 27.39 -1.35 1.82
N SER A 71 28.26 -0.48 1.33
CA SER A 71 29.03 -0.70 0.12
C SER A 71 29.88 -1.96 0.31
N ARG A 72 29.28 -3.13 0.08
CA ARG A 72 30.04 -4.38 -0.07
C ARG A 72 30.43 -4.50 -1.51
N ARG A 73 31.74 -4.38 -1.73
CA ARG A 73 32.42 -4.65 -3.00
C ARG A 73 31.88 -5.95 -3.59
N GLN A 74 31.47 -5.84 -4.84
CA GLN A 74 31.07 -6.90 -5.75
C GLN A 74 32.01 -8.12 -5.67
N PRO A 75 31.47 -9.34 -5.52
CA PRO A 75 32.07 -10.53 -6.08
C PRO A 75 31.26 -10.96 -7.30
N GLU A 76 31.93 -11.04 -8.45
CA GLU A 76 31.38 -11.53 -9.71
C GLU A 76 31.32 -13.06 -9.73
N ILE A 77 30.13 -13.69 -9.72
CA ILE A 77 29.95 -15.10 -10.15
C ILE A 77 28.48 -15.31 -10.67
N PRO A 78 28.19 -16.31 -11.52
CA PRO A 78 27.77 -16.17 -12.91
C PRO A 78 26.24 -16.31 -13.13
N ARG A 79 25.79 -15.87 -14.31
CA ARG A 79 24.40 -15.92 -14.76
C ARG A 79 23.89 -17.36 -14.87
N HIS A 80 22.88 -17.74 -14.09
CA HIS A 80 21.99 -18.84 -14.44
C HIS A 80 20.55 -18.32 -14.48
N SER A 81 19.98 -18.34 -15.69
CA SER A 81 18.61 -17.92 -15.96
C SER A 81 17.65 -19.08 -15.67
N ASP A 82 17.19 -19.22 -14.44
CA ASP A 82 16.10 -20.15 -14.15
C ASP A 82 14.78 -19.50 -14.52
N ARG A 83 14.43 -19.68 -15.80
CA ARG A 83 13.09 -19.47 -16.33
C ARG A 83 12.15 -20.47 -15.65
N ASN A 84 11.49 -20.05 -14.59
CA ASN A 84 10.19 -20.60 -14.19
C ASN A 84 9.17 -19.47 -14.23
N PHE A 85 8.92 -19.02 -15.47
CA PHE A 85 7.68 -18.38 -15.89
C PHE A 85 6.57 -19.36 -15.50
N LEU A 86 5.91 -19.11 -14.37
CA LEU A 86 4.68 -19.80 -14.02
C LEU A 86 3.70 -19.58 -15.16
N GLU A 87 3.58 -20.57 -16.04
CA GLU A 87 2.57 -20.65 -17.09
C GLU A 87 1.20 -20.48 -16.44
N CYS A 88 0.65 -19.27 -16.54
CA CYS A 88 -0.75 -19.04 -16.26
C CYS A 88 -1.53 -19.59 -17.45
N ILE A 89 -1.92 -20.86 -17.39
CA ILE A 89 -2.80 -21.48 -18.38
C ILE A 89 -4.18 -20.84 -18.21
N CYS A 90 -4.47 -19.83 -19.03
CA CYS A 90 -5.79 -19.24 -19.14
C CYS A 90 -6.71 -20.23 -19.89
N PHE A 91 -7.70 -20.79 -19.20
CA PHE A 91 -8.80 -21.48 -19.87
C PHE A 91 -9.66 -20.46 -20.62
N SER A 92 -9.51 -20.39 -21.95
CA SER A 92 -10.46 -19.70 -22.81
C SER A 92 -11.79 -20.47 -22.81
N ARG A 93 -12.79 -19.96 -22.08
CA ARG A 93 -14.20 -20.38 -22.21
C ARG A 93 -14.64 -20.10 -23.64
N LYS A 94 -14.97 -21.15 -24.41
CA LYS A 94 -15.76 -21.01 -25.63
C LYS A 94 -17.21 -20.79 -25.21
N PHE A 95 -17.79 -19.66 -25.60
CA PHE A 95 -19.24 -19.55 -25.73
C PHE A 95 -19.57 -19.91 -27.19
N TYR A 96 -20.64 -20.70 -27.33
CA TYR A 96 -21.14 -21.31 -28.57
C TYR A 96 -21.26 -20.32 -29.74
#